data_AF-A0A8S3YTD2-F1
#
_entry.id   AF-A0A8S3YTD2-F1
#
_cell.length_a   1.000
_cell.length_b   1.000
_cell.length_c   1.000
_cell.angle_alpha   90.00
_cell.angle_beta   90.00
_cell.angle_gamma   90.00
#
_symmetry.space_group_name_H-M   'P 1'
#
loop_
_entity.id
_entity.type
_entity.pdbx_description
1 polymer ?
#
loop_
_entity_poly.entity_id
_entity_poly.type
_entity_poly.pdbx_seq_one_letter_code
_entity_poly.pdbx_strand_id
1 'polypeptide(L)'
;GNGMRPCKLPGCELCSFVTGSPTFWGPAGVFNINDRLTCQDSKVVYAIICVKDDKVFIGHSQRKLADTFREHLANIKTRQVNDPVAFHFSREGHSVLDLRVSALARINCDVGTRARLEKALSYDMDRPHNSYYGINNDFEFL
;
A
#
# COMPACT_ATOMS: atom_id res chain seq x y z
N GLY A 1 -16.26 -10.19 8.27
CA GLY A 1 -15.58 -10.46 7.01
C GLY A 1 -14.21 -9.84 7.05
N ASN A 2 -13.21 -10.59 6.59
CA ASN A 2 -11.80 -10.17 6.57
C ASN A 2 -11.56 -9.11 5.48
N GLY A 3 -10.34 -8.60 5.38
CA GLY A 3 -9.98 -7.50 4.49
C GLY A 3 -9.93 -6.15 5.18
N MET A 4 -9.44 -5.15 4.45
CA MET A 4 -9.44 -3.76 4.90
C MET A 4 -10.83 -3.14 4.71
N ARG A 5 -11.29 -2.41 5.72
CA ARG A 5 -12.54 -1.65 5.67
C ARG A 5 -12.35 -0.19 6.10
N PRO A 6 -13.13 0.75 5.56
CA PRO A 6 -13.18 2.10 6.08
C PRO A 6 -13.50 2.09 7.59
N CYS A 7 -12.77 2.87 8.39
CA CYS A 7 -13.01 2.95 9.83
C CYS A 7 -14.26 3.78 10.18
N LYS A 8 -14.79 4.56 9.23
CA LYS A 8 -15.98 5.43 9.37
C LYS A 8 -15.85 6.54 10.43
N LEU A 9 -14.63 6.85 10.88
CA LEU A 9 -14.40 8.01 11.75
C LEU A 9 -14.49 9.31 10.93
N PRO A 10 -15.13 10.37 11.46
CA PRO A 10 -15.16 11.67 10.82
C PRO A 10 -13.75 12.19 10.50
N GLY A 11 -13.55 12.70 9.29
CA GLY A 11 -12.26 13.28 8.87
C GLY A 11 -11.15 12.28 8.52
N CYS A 12 -11.42 10.97 8.48
CA CYS A 12 -10.43 10.00 8.03
C CYS A 12 -10.27 10.03 6.50
N GLU A 13 -9.23 10.73 6.01
CA GLU A 13 -8.94 10.83 4.56
C GLU A 13 -8.74 9.46 3.90
N LEU A 14 -8.09 8.50 4.58
CA LEU A 14 -7.83 7.15 4.06
C LEU A 14 -9.12 6.38 3.70
N CYS A 15 -10.24 6.63 4.39
CA CYS A 15 -11.48 5.87 4.17
C CYS A 15 -11.96 5.92 2.70
N SER A 16 -11.75 7.05 2.02
CA SER A 16 -12.17 7.26 0.63
C SER A 16 -11.33 6.47 -0.38
N PHE A 17 -10.16 5.95 0.02
CA PHE A 17 -9.23 5.25 -0.86
C PHE A 17 -9.23 3.73 -0.63
N VAL A 18 -10.00 3.22 0.34
CA VAL A 18 -10.01 1.79 0.70
C VAL A 18 -10.66 0.95 -0.42
N THR A 19 -9.98 -0.11 -0.88
CA THR A 19 -10.50 -1.04 -1.90
C THR A 19 -11.66 -1.91 -1.42
N GLY A 20 -11.75 -2.17 -0.10
CA GLY A 20 -12.84 -2.95 0.52
C GLY A 20 -12.78 -4.46 0.24
N SER A 21 -11.76 -4.94 -0.46
CA SER A 21 -11.61 -6.33 -0.87
C SER A 21 -10.95 -7.19 0.23
N PRO A 22 -11.40 -8.44 0.45
CA PRO A 22 -10.71 -9.41 1.30
C PRO A 22 -9.50 -10.05 0.61
N THR A 23 -9.31 -9.78 -0.67
CA THR A 23 -8.19 -10.29 -1.46
C THR A 23 -7.45 -9.13 -2.11
N PHE A 24 -6.14 -9.22 -2.11
CA PHE A 24 -5.28 -8.34 -2.87
C PHE A 24 -4.73 -9.12 -4.07
N TRP A 25 -4.94 -8.60 -5.27
CA TRP A 25 -4.40 -9.18 -6.49
C TRP A 25 -3.06 -8.51 -6.76
N GLY A 26 -2.00 -9.30 -6.68
CA GLY A 26 -0.66 -8.88 -7.03
C GLY A 26 -0.10 -9.74 -8.17
N PRO A 27 1.03 -9.36 -8.79
CA PRO A 27 1.78 -10.21 -9.71
C PRO A 27 2.10 -11.62 -9.19
N ALA A 28 2.18 -11.79 -7.87
CA ALA A 28 2.21 -13.05 -7.12
C ALA A 28 1.02 -14.00 -7.32
N GLY A 29 -0.09 -13.47 -7.84
CA GLY A 29 -1.41 -14.04 -7.68
C GLY A 29 -2.18 -13.41 -6.52
N VAL A 30 -3.11 -14.19 -5.97
CA VAL A 30 -4.08 -13.68 -5.00
C VAL A 30 -3.56 -13.82 -3.59
N PHE A 31 -3.34 -12.69 -2.93
CA PHE A 31 -3.08 -12.62 -1.50
C PHE A 31 -4.40 -12.54 -0.72
N ASN A 32 -4.66 -13.53 0.13
CA ASN A 32 -5.83 -13.54 1.00
C ASN A 32 -5.55 -12.73 2.27
N ILE A 33 -6.30 -11.64 2.47
CA ILE A 33 -6.24 -10.84 3.68
C ILE A 33 -7.06 -11.56 4.74
N ASN A 34 -6.37 -12.28 5.62
CA ASN A 34 -7.01 -13.09 6.67
C ASN A 34 -7.44 -12.25 7.89
N ASP A 35 -6.84 -11.08 8.05
CA ASP A 35 -7.15 -10.17 9.15
C ASP A 35 -8.37 -9.29 8.85
N ARG A 36 -9.04 -8.85 9.90
CA ARG A 36 -9.95 -7.70 9.84
C ARG A 36 -9.15 -6.44 10.12
N LEU A 37 -9.01 -5.60 9.10
CA LEU A 37 -8.19 -4.40 9.13
C LEU A 37 -9.00 -3.14 8.84
N THR A 38 -8.52 -2.02 9.33
CA THR A 38 -9.13 -0.69 9.22
C THR A 38 -8.06 0.39 9.13
N CYS A 39 -8.47 1.60 8.80
CA CYS A 39 -7.59 2.78 8.79
C CYS A 39 -6.90 3.05 10.15
N GLN A 40 -7.41 2.50 11.25
CA GLN A 40 -6.90 2.74 12.60
C GLN A 40 -5.84 1.74 13.04
N ASP A 41 -5.56 0.72 12.24
CA ASP A 41 -4.56 -0.28 12.59
C ASP A 41 -3.14 0.25 12.41
N SER A 42 -2.30 -0.08 13.40
CA SER A 42 -0.87 0.22 13.42
C SER A 42 -0.07 -1.06 13.22
N LYS A 43 1.22 -0.93 12.86
CA LYS A 43 2.09 -2.09 12.60
C LYS A 43 1.47 -2.97 11.53
N VAL A 44 1.19 -2.40 10.35
CA VAL A 44 0.60 -3.16 9.24
C VAL A 44 1.48 -3.07 8.00
N VAL A 45 1.52 -4.14 7.22
CA VAL A 45 1.94 -4.09 5.82
C VAL A 45 0.74 -3.62 5.01
N TYR A 46 0.94 -2.67 4.10
CA TYR A 46 -0.10 -2.11 3.25
C TYR A 46 0.37 -1.96 1.80
N ALA A 47 -0.60 -1.96 0.89
CA ALA A 47 -0.43 -1.68 -0.52
C ALA A 47 -1.08 -0.35 -0.88
N ILE A 48 -0.36 0.49 -1.62
CA ILE A 48 -0.93 1.60 -2.40
C ILE A 48 -0.94 1.15 -3.86
N ILE A 49 -2.08 1.31 -4.53
CA ILE A 49 -2.35 0.78 -5.87
C ILE A 49 -2.73 1.95 -6.75
N CYS A 50 -2.10 2.07 -7.92
CA CYS A 50 -2.56 2.94 -8.97
C CYS A 50 -3.50 2.15 -9.88
N VAL A 51 -4.79 2.50 -9.92
CA VAL A 51 -5.77 1.80 -10.78
C VAL A 51 -5.63 2.17 -12.25
N LYS A 52 -4.74 3.11 -12.58
CA LYS A 52 -4.51 3.56 -13.95
C LYS A 52 -3.52 2.68 -14.70
N ASP A 53 -2.47 2.23 -14.03
CA ASP A 53 -1.41 1.39 -14.62
C ASP A 53 -1.10 0.13 -13.79
N ASP A 54 -1.99 -0.21 -12.86
CA ASP A 54 -1.95 -1.38 -11.97
C ASP A 54 -0.66 -1.50 -11.14
N LYS A 55 0.11 -0.41 -11.01
CA LYS A 55 1.31 -0.40 -10.19
C LYS A 55 0.98 -0.41 -8.71
N VAL A 56 1.86 -1.08 -7.97
CA VAL A 56 1.71 -1.25 -6.53
C VAL A 56 2.97 -0.75 -5.82
N PHE A 57 2.76 0.00 -4.74
CA PHE A 57 3.73 0.29 -3.69
C PHE A 57 3.39 -0.58 -2.48
N ILE A 58 4.35 -1.34 -1.98
CA ILE A 58 4.21 -2.05 -0.70
C ILE A 58 5.06 -1.32 0.34
N GLY A 59 4.44 -1.00 1.47
CA GLY A 59 5.11 -0.39 2.61
C GLY A 59 4.59 -0.95 3.93
N HIS A 60 5.21 -0.51 5.02
CA HIS A 60 4.75 -0.80 6.37
C HIS A 60 4.48 0.48 7.17
N SER A 61 3.55 0.42 8.10
CA SER A 61 3.30 1.51 9.04
C SER A 61 3.69 1.09 10.45
N GLN A 62 4.39 1.93 11.21
CA GLN A 62 4.56 1.73 12.66
C GLN A 62 3.41 2.37 13.44
N ARG A 63 2.96 3.54 12.98
CA ARG A 63 1.78 4.26 13.48
C ARG A 63 0.52 3.76 12.77
N LYS A 64 -0.62 4.37 13.10
CA LYS A 64 -1.90 4.10 12.43
C LYS A 64 -1.74 4.31 10.94
N LEU A 65 -2.28 3.40 10.14
CA LEU A 65 -2.22 3.49 8.69
C LEU A 65 -2.81 4.80 8.16
N ALA A 66 -3.87 5.32 8.80
CA ALA A 66 -4.43 6.63 8.47
C ALA A 66 -3.42 7.78 8.58
N ASP A 67 -2.50 7.73 9.56
CA ASP A 67 -1.51 8.79 9.77
C ASP A 67 -0.37 8.69 8.76
N THR A 68 0.13 7.47 8.52
CA THR A 68 1.11 7.21 7.45
C THR A 68 0.55 7.57 6.08
N PHE A 69 -0.72 7.29 5.81
CA PHE A 69 -1.35 7.66 4.54
C PHE A 69 -1.50 9.17 4.37
N ARG A 70 -1.76 9.91 5.46
CA ARG A 70 -1.82 11.38 5.41
C ARG A 70 -0.49 11.98 4.98
N GLU A 71 0.63 11.39 5.39
CA GLU A 71 1.97 11.80 4.94
C GLU A 71 2.14 11.56 3.44
N HIS A 72 1.74 10.40 2.92
CA HIS A 72 1.74 10.14 1.47
C HIS A 72 0.91 11.19 0.71
N LEU A 73 -0.31 11.50 1.19
CA LEU A 73 -1.14 12.55 0.59
C LEU A 73 -0.46 13.92 0.63
N ALA A 74 0.20 14.28 1.73
CA ALA A 74 0.95 15.53 1.84
C ALA A 74 2.12 15.57 0.85
N ASN A 75 2.87 14.47 0.74
CA ASN A 75 3.99 14.34 -0.19
C ASN A 75 3.54 14.45 -1.66
N ILE A 76 2.41 13.84 -2.03
CA ILE A 76 1.79 13.98 -3.35
C ILE A 76 1.40 15.44 -3.60
N LYS A 77 0.73 16.10 -2.63
CA LYS A 77 0.32 17.51 -2.75
C LYS A 77 1.51 18.45 -2.94
N THR A 78 2.62 18.19 -2.25
CA THR A 78 3.85 19.00 -2.35
C THR A 78 4.83 18.51 -3.42
N ARG A 79 4.46 17.48 -4.20
CA ARG A 79 5.27 16.90 -5.28
C ARG A 79 6.68 16.53 -4.85
N GLN A 80 6.81 15.85 -3.71
CA GLN A 80 8.12 15.40 -3.23
C GLN A 80 8.68 14.31 -4.16
N VAL A 81 9.62 14.68 -5.02
CA VAL A 81 10.20 13.76 -6.02
C VAL A 81 11.04 12.63 -5.42
N ASN A 82 11.48 12.78 -4.17
CA ASN A 82 12.24 11.75 -3.44
C ASN A 82 11.34 10.74 -2.71
N ASP A 83 10.02 10.88 -2.81
CA ASP A 83 9.07 9.89 -2.32
C ASP A 83 8.49 9.15 -3.55
N PRO A 84 8.60 7.82 -3.64
CA PRO A 84 8.19 7.09 -4.83
C PRO A 84 6.69 7.20 -5.12
N VAL A 85 5.85 7.24 -4.08
CA VAL A 85 4.40 7.37 -4.21
C VAL A 85 4.06 8.76 -4.74
N ALA A 86 4.65 9.79 -4.13
CA ALA A 86 4.47 11.17 -4.57
C ALA A 86 5.01 11.39 -5.98
N PHE A 87 6.18 10.86 -6.32
CA PHE A 87 6.76 10.91 -7.65
C PHE A 87 5.80 10.30 -8.67
N HIS A 88 5.30 9.09 -8.42
CA HIS A 88 4.36 8.41 -9.31
C HIS A 88 3.07 9.22 -9.55
N PHE A 89 2.38 9.61 -8.47
CA PHE A 89 1.09 10.31 -8.58
C PHE A 89 1.20 11.80 -8.93
N SER A 90 2.42 12.34 -9.05
CA SER A 90 2.68 13.69 -9.54
C SER A 90 3.05 13.75 -11.03
N ARG A 91 3.22 12.59 -11.70
CA ARG A 91 3.54 12.52 -13.13
C ARG A 91 2.34 12.86 -14.01
N GLU A 92 2.63 13.32 -15.22
CA GLU A 92 1.60 13.59 -16.21
C GLU A 92 0.73 12.35 -16.45
N GLY A 93 -0.59 12.56 -16.42
CA GLY A 93 -1.57 11.50 -16.54
C GLY A 93 -1.87 10.75 -15.25
N HIS A 94 -1.15 10.93 -14.15
CA HIS A 94 -1.47 10.29 -12.87
C HIS A 94 -1.97 11.32 -11.86
N SER A 95 -2.84 10.88 -10.94
CA SER A 95 -3.38 11.73 -9.89
C SER A 95 -3.74 10.93 -8.65
N VAL A 96 -3.95 11.63 -7.54
CA VAL A 96 -4.44 11.01 -6.29
C VAL A 96 -5.78 10.29 -6.46
N LEU A 97 -6.59 10.62 -7.48
CA LEU A 97 -7.87 9.95 -7.74
C LEU A 97 -7.68 8.51 -8.24
N ASP A 98 -6.53 8.22 -8.83
CA ASP A 98 -6.13 6.89 -9.30
C ASP A 98 -5.60 6.02 -8.16
N LEU A 99 -5.46 6.57 -6.95
CA LEU A 99 -4.89 5.90 -5.79
C LEU A 99 -5.95 5.02 -5.10
N ARG A 100 -5.59 3.78 -4.76
CA ARG A 100 -6.33 2.94 -3.81
C ARG A 100 -5.39 2.36 -2.76
N VAL A 101 -5.94 1.98 -1.60
CA VAL A 101 -5.17 1.45 -0.47
C VAL A 101 -5.81 0.19 0.08
N SER A 102 -4.99 -0.79 0.44
CA SER A 102 -5.39 -1.93 1.24
C SER A 102 -4.32 -2.27 2.28
N ALA A 103 -4.72 -2.44 3.54
CA ALA A 103 -3.90 -3.12 4.54
C ALA A 103 -3.93 -4.62 4.26
N LEU A 104 -2.78 -5.28 4.33
CA LEU A 104 -2.61 -6.69 3.94
C LEU A 104 -2.48 -7.61 5.15
N ALA A 105 -1.69 -7.21 6.16
CA ALA A 105 -1.47 -8.02 7.35
C ALA A 105 -0.97 -7.17 8.51
N ARG A 106 -1.18 -7.62 9.75
CA ARG A 106 -0.48 -7.07 10.93
C ARG A 106 0.95 -7.60 11.02
N ILE A 107 1.88 -6.71 11.34
CA ILE A 107 3.24 -7.02 11.75
C ILE A 107 3.18 -7.30 13.24
N ASN A 108 3.01 -8.58 13.57
CA ASN A 108 3.28 -9.06 14.91
C ASN A 108 4.78 -8.86 15.17
N CYS A 109 5.17 -8.40 16.36
CA CYS A 109 6.45 -7.75 16.72
C CYS A 109 7.77 -8.48 16.40
N ASP A 110 7.73 -9.58 15.67
CA ASP A 110 8.88 -10.28 15.12
C ASP A 110 9.37 -9.58 13.83
N VAL A 111 10.54 -8.94 13.93
CA VAL A 111 11.27 -8.31 12.81
C VAL A 111 11.51 -9.31 11.66
N GLY A 112 11.68 -10.59 11.97
CA GLY A 112 11.80 -11.68 11.01
C GLY A 112 10.49 -12.00 10.28
N THR A 113 9.32 -11.91 10.95
CA THR A 113 8.01 -12.02 10.28
C THR A 113 7.76 -10.82 9.36
N ARG A 114 8.14 -9.60 9.79
CA ARG A 114 8.11 -8.43 8.90
C ARG A 114 8.96 -8.65 7.65
N ALA A 115 10.23 -9.01 7.83
CA ALA A 115 11.15 -9.23 6.72
C ALA A 115 10.72 -10.40 5.83
N ARG A 116 10.10 -11.45 6.38
CA ARG A 116 9.53 -12.57 5.61
C ARG A 116 8.30 -12.15 4.83
N LEU A 117 7.42 -11.32 5.38
CA LEU A 117 6.25 -10.81 4.65
C LEU A 117 6.67 -9.80 3.58
N GLU A 118 7.59 -8.89 3.88
CA GLU A 118 8.14 -7.96 2.89
C GLU A 118 8.87 -8.71 1.79
N LYS A 119 9.71 -9.70 2.12
CA LYS A 119 10.40 -10.53 1.15
C LYS A 119 9.49 -11.50 0.41
N ALA A 120 8.48 -12.09 1.04
CA ALA A 120 7.53 -12.98 0.37
C ALA A 120 6.59 -12.21 -0.55
N LEU A 121 6.10 -11.04 -0.10
CA LEU A 121 5.34 -10.14 -0.96
C LEU A 121 6.23 -9.63 -2.10
N SER A 122 7.46 -9.19 -1.85
CA SER A 122 8.38 -8.79 -2.93
C SER A 122 8.70 -9.94 -3.89
N TYR A 123 9.03 -11.12 -3.37
CA TYR A 123 9.44 -12.29 -4.15
C TYR A 123 8.29 -12.89 -4.96
N ASP A 124 7.10 -12.96 -4.39
CA ASP A 124 5.94 -13.45 -5.14
C ASP A 124 5.54 -12.42 -6.20
N MET A 125 5.66 -11.12 -5.93
CA MET A 125 5.37 -10.04 -6.89
C MET A 125 6.39 -9.92 -8.04
N ASP A 126 7.51 -10.64 -7.99
CA ASP A 126 8.61 -10.60 -8.97
C ASP A 126 8.64 -11.82 -9.93
N ARG A 127 7.63 -12.69 -9.95
CA ARG A 127 7.62 -13.82 -10.91
C ARG A 127 7.33 -13.39 -12.36
N PRO A 128 8.03 -13.97 -13.35
CA PRO A 128 8.47 -13.25 -14.54
C PRO A 128 7.55 -13.45 -15.76
N HIS A 129 6.24 -13.34 -15.57
CA HIS A 129 5.32 -13.23 -16.69
C HIS A 129 4.42 -12.00 -16.52
N ASN A 130 4.71 -10.99 -17.36
CA ASN A 130 4.06 -9.69 -17.52
C ASN A 130 4.38 -8.62 -16.46
N SER A 131 5.21 -7.65 -16.88
CA SER A 131 5.15 -6.20 -16.58
C SER A 131 4.19 -5.76 -15.46
N TYR A 132 4.61 -4.96 -14.48
CA TYR A 132 5.12 -3.62 -14.73
C TYR A 132 5.77 -2.99 -13.48
N TYR A 133 6.87 -2.28 -13.69
CA TYR A 133 7.71 -1.52 -12.74
C TYR A 133 6.98 -0.98 -11.50
N GLY A 134 7.09 -1.66 -10.35
CA GLY A 134 6.48 -1.21 -9.10
C GLY A 134 6.86 0.23 -8.76
N ILE A 135 6.00 0.93 -8.01
CA ILE A 135 6.32 2.28 -7.51
C ILE A 135 7.63 2.27 -6.69
N ASN A 136 7.99 1.11 -6.12
CA ASN A 136 9.21 0.86 -5.37
C ASN A 136 10.50 0.76 -6.22
N ASN A 137 10.42 0.59 -7.54
CA ASN A 137 11.58 0.17 -8.34
C ASN A 137 12.70 1.21 -8.45
N ASP A 138 12.44 2.45 -8.07
CA ASP A 138 13.45 3.53 -8.07
C ASP A 138 14.08 3.74 -6.67
N PHE A 139 13.70 2.97 -5.66
CA PHE A 139 14.18 3.13 -4.28
C PHE A 139 14.69 1.81 -3.70
N GLU A 140 16.02 1.70 -3.57
CA GLU A 140 16.62 0.66 -2.73
C GLU A 140 16.21 0.89 -1.28
N PHE A 141 15.55 -0.10 -0.68
CA PHE A 141 15.36 -0.13 0.77
C PHE A 141 16.72 -0.34 1.44
N LEU A 142 17.32 0.76 1.91
CA LEU A 142 18.53 0.75 2.76
C LEU A 142 18.32 -0.09 4.03
#